data_AF-C3X3X1-F1
#
_entry.id   AF-C3X3X1-F1
#
_cell.length_a   1.000
_cell.length_b   1.000
_cell.length_c   1.000
_cell.angle_alpha   90.00
_cell.angle_beta   90.00
_cell.angle_gamma   90.00
#
_symmetry.space_group_name_H-M   'P 1'
#
loop_
_entity.id
_entity.type
_entity.pdbx_description
1 polymer ?
#
loop_
_entity_poly.entity_id
_entity_poly.type
_entity_poly.pdbx_seq_one_letter_code
_entity_poly.pdbx_strand_id
1 'polypeptide(L)'
;MARQAKAKPFRFSARAVFSGKTDRTGPAPPRFPEKGDEGAFSFSGKRQTQATDIMTSKQSREKSWAFRPADKIAGLSRLTLEEHTVFQPDGVTFRFRGYKTPPETKATVWRKRIAFSLAIASPETSAASPAVPQTPPKRTRSAPLSPAQKHYIKTLQTRLKALKARLPPPADDALERRYWDYIDPHSFIGAFRKAATIWNNPGIDLPAKCRQVNASLIELHDLLQAMQLPGELMRDDTQFTVVLAKILQLVRIVEEKAEKNGIGLPREVHELAHLLDDLTDRMIEGGNRLYGIEPDMTREERETQEHLERSAVLPGKPLEERLTILETLWENPRIDLDEKIRYLEKAIELIREAGAKKPVKVPCPHEEGIKRHLSAIGRHLREMEEDGLKIWQHRIAEGLADSANLWRKNAGLPPVSPEKWAGKIRLQSLDIQTEDNENGNIRFTATLGFQDRDGVFDGRLMYAVVENGAVKKPIRPE
;
A
#
# COMPACT_ATOMS: atom_id res chain seq x y z
N MET A 1 -52.37 34.11 6.57
CA MET A 1 -51.93 33.58 7.88
C MET A 1 -50.75 32.67 7.68
N ALA A 2 -49.62 33.06 8.27
CA ALA A 2 -48.31 32.42 8.12
C ALA A 2 -48.24 31.07 8.83
N ARG A 3 -47.51 30.11 8.23
CA ARG A 3 -46.89 29.00 8.98
C ARG A 3 -45.40 28.98 8.66
N GLN A 4 -44.62 29.47 9.62
CA GLN A 4 -43.18 29.30 9.70
C GLN A 4 -42.85 27.80 9.80
N ALA A 5 -42.01 27.28 8.91
CA ALA A 5 -41.30 26.02 9.11
C ALA A 5 -39.86 26.34 9.50
N LYS A 6 -39.51 26.00 10.74
CA LYS A 6 -38.17 26.15 11.33
C LYS A 6 -37.16 25.30 10.55
N ALA A 7 -36.13 25.92 9.99
CA ALA A 7 -34.94 25.22 9.53
C ALA A 7 -34.19 24.64 10.73
N LYS A 8 -33.99 23.31 10.74
CA LYS A 8 -33.04 22.63 11.62
C LYS A 8 -31.67 22.62 10.93
N PRO A 9 -30.56 22.94 11.61
CA PRO A 9 -29.23 22.69 11.07
C PRO A 9 -28.96 21.18 11.07
N PHE A 10 -28.69 20.62 9.89
CA PHE A 10 -28.21 19.25 9.72
C PHE A 10 -26.75 19.17 10.15
N ARG A 11 -26.47 18.44 11.23
CA ARG A 11 -25.13 18.01 11.62
C ARG A 11 -24.71 16.83 10.75
N PHE A 12 -23.58 16.94 10.05
CA PHE A 12 -22.88 15.76 9.53
C PHE A 12 -22.26 15.01 10.71
N SER A 13 -22.86 13.87 11.08
CA SER A 13 -22.28 12.87 11.96
C SER A 13 -21.62 11.80 11.08
N ALA A 14 -20.31 11.89 10.87
CA ALA A 14 -19.54 10.78 10.31
C ALA A 14 -19.34 9.74 11.42
N ARG A 15 -20.32 8.83 11.56
CA ARG A 15 -20.23 7.67 12.45
C ARG A 15 -19.48 6.57 11.71
N ALA A 16 -18.16 6.47 11.91
CA ALA A 16 -17.39 5.32 11.44
C ALA A 16 -17.76 4.10 12.28
N VAL A 17 -18.56 3.19 11.72
CA VAL A 17 -18.84 1.87 12.29
C VAL A 17 -17.68 0.95 11.93
N PHE A 18 -16.73 0.76 12.86
CA PHE A 18 -15.74 -0.32 12.77
C PHE A 18 -16.23 -1.53 13.57
N SER A 19 -16.74 -2.54 12.85
CA SER A 19 -16.93 -3.89 13.39
C SER A 19 -15.56 -4.54 13.54
N GLY A 20 -15.14 -4.75 14.78
CA GLY A 20 -13.83 -5.30 15.11
C GLY A 20 -13.67 -6.78 14.76
N LYS A 21 -12.44 -7.15 14.40
CA LYS A 21 -11.71 -8.25 15.02
C LYS A 21 -10.22 -7.94 14.95
N THR A 22 -9.61 -8.04 16.12
CA THR A 22 -8.22 -7.78 16.47
C THR A 22 -7.30 -8.84 15.88
N ASP A 23 -6.13 -8.43 15.36
CA ASP A 23 -4.91 -9.18 15.65
C ASP A 23 -3.68 -8.27 15.73
N ARG A 24 -2.81 -8.65 16.66
CA ARG A 24 -1.67 -7.93 17.19
C ARG A 24 -0.44 -8.16 16.31
N THR A 25 0.08 -7.10 15.69
CA THR A 25 1.53 -6.87 15.57
C THR A 25 1.76 -5.36 15.65
N GLY A 26 2.55 -4.93 16.63
CA GLY A 26 2.83 -3.50 16.82
C GLY A 26 3.63 -2.96 15.63
N PRO A 27 3.37 -1.74 15.14
CA PRO A 27 4.21 -1.13 14.14
C PRO A 27 5.59 -0.88 14.73
N ALA A 28 6.64 -1.31 14.01
CA ALA A 28 8.02 -0.98 14.33
C ALA A 28 8.19 0.55 14.47
N PRO A 29 9.04 1.02 15.40
CA PRO A 29 9.20 2.44 15.67
C PRO A 29 9.77 3.16 14.42
N PRO A 30 9.36 4.41 14.16
CA PRO A 30 10.03 5.21 13.15
C PRO A 30 11.46 5.53 13.64
N ARG A 31 12.46 4.94 12.99
CA ARG A 31 13.86 5.38 13.13
C ARG A 31 14.02 6.70 12.40
N PHE A 32 14.35 7.76 13.12
CA PHE A 32 14.92 8.99 12.58
C PHE A 32 16.35 9.16 13.11
N PRO A 33 17.27 9.69 12.29
CA PRO A 33 18.70 9.62 12.55
C PRO A 33 19.11 10.44 13.76
N GLU A 34 20.00 9.87 14.57
CA GLU A 34 20.69 10.56 15.65
C GLU A 34 21.75 11.51 15.07
N LYS A 35 21.63 12.79 15.45
CA LYS A 35 22.64 13.86 15.51
C LYS A 35 23.77 13.94 14.46
N GLY A 36 23.83 15.11 13.82
CA GLY A 36 25.07 15.74 13.37
C GLY A 36 25.00 16.22 11.93
N ASP A 37 24.47 17.43 11.71
CA ASP A 37 25.06 18.48 10.85
C ASP A 37 24.02 19.54 10.50
N GLU A 38 24.42 20.80 10.71
CA GLU A 38 23.74 21.98 10.19
C GLU A 38 23.81 21.95 8.67
N GLY A 39 22.69 21.64 8.00
CA GLY A 39 22.62 21.61 6.55
C GLY A 39 21.17 21.63 6.09
N ALA A 40 20.84 22.58 5.21
CA ALA A 40 19.50 22.83 4.68
C ALA A 40 18.76 21.55 4.26
N PHE A 41 17.59 21.31 4.85
CA PHE A 41 16.70 20.24 4.44
C PHE A 41 15.97 20.63 3.15
N SER A 42 16.49 20.19 1.99
CA SER A 42 15.76 20.26 0.71
C SER A 42 14.89 19.00 0.55
N PHE A 43 13.56 19.14 0.58
CA PHE A 43 12.62 18.08 0.19
C PHE A 43 11.74 18.62 -0.94
N SER A 44 11.85 18.05 -2.15
CA SER A 44 11.09 18.53 -3.30
C SER A 44 9.59 18.27 -3.12
N GLY A 45 8.81 19.34 -2.93
CA GLY A 45 7.36 19.30 -2.85
C GLY A 45 6.72 18.81 -4.15
N LYS A 46 6.09 17.64 -4.09
CA LYS A 46 5.02 17.26 -5.02
C LYS A 46 3.74 17.22 -4.19
N ARG A 47 2.73 17.95 -4.66
CA ARG A 47 1.35 18.01 -4.15
C ARG A 47 0.92 16.66 -3.55
N GLN A 48 0.56 16.67 -2.27
CA GLN A 48 0.10 15.49 -1.55
C GLN A 48 -1.42 15.34 -1.65
N THR A 49 -1.99 15.58 -2.83
CA THR A 49 -3.29 15.05 -3.19
C THR A 49 -3.08 13.61 -3.66
N GLN A 50 -3.72 12.66 -2.96
CA GLN A 50 -3.61 11.18 -3.07
C GLN A 50 -2.68 10.46 -2.07
N ALA A 51 -2.64 10.83 -0.79
CA ALA A 51 -2.06 9.95 0.24
C ALA A 51 -2.95 8.74 0.61
N THR A 52 -4.22 8.70 0.19
CA THR A 52 -5.13 7.55 0.42
C THR A 52 -5.48 6.74 -0.83
N ASP A 53 -5.19 7.24 -2.05
CA ASP A 53 -5.43 6.50 -3.30
C ASP A 53 -4.16 6.12 -4.11
N ILE A 54 -2.96 6.50 -3.66
CA ILE A 54 -1.70 6.04 -4.27
C ILE A 54 -1.18 4.71 -3.71
N MET A 55 -1.77 4.14 -2.66
CA MET A 55 -1.37 2.82 -2.17
C MET A 55 -2.09 1.63 -2.82
N THR A 56 -2.99 1.84 -3.78
CA THR A 56 -3.67 0.73 -4.49
C THR A 56 -3.58 0.76 -6.01
N SER A 57 -2.95 1.76 -6.66
CA SER A 57 -2.77 1.69 -8.12
C SER A 57 -1.52 2.33 -8.73
N LYS A 58 -0.58 2.85 -7.93
CA LYS A 58 0.83 2.80 -8.38
C LYS A 58 1.27 1.35 -8.25
N GLN A 59 0.93 0.55 -9.25
CA GLN A 59 1.80 -0.53 -9.68
C GLN A 59 3.21 0.06 -9.64
N SER A 60 4.01 -0.42 -8.70
CA SER A 60 5.42 -0.58 -8.98
C SER A 60 5.46 -1.06 -10.43
N ARG A 61 6.27 -0.43 -11.28
CA ARG A 61 6.71 -1.13 -12.50
C ARG A 61 7.60 -2.31 -12.05
N GLU A 62 7.09 -3.17 -11.16
CA GLU A 62 7.60 -4.49 -10.91
C GLU A 62 7.55 -5.15 -12.26
N LYS A 63 8.74 -5.34 -12.84
CA LYS A 63 8.88 -6.08 -14.08
C LYS A 63 8.26 -7.44 -13.78
N SER A 64 7.15 -7.73 -14.46
CA SER A 64 6.45 -8.99 -14.31
C SER A 64 6.72 -9.85 -15.54
N TRP A 65 7.05 -11.11 -15.30
CA TRP A 65 7.28 -12.09 -16.35
C TRP A 65 6.26 -13.21 -16.20
N ALA A 66 5.71 -13.62 -17.35
CA ALA A 66 4.77 -14.73 -17.41
C ALA A 66 5.49 -15.98 -17.90
N PHE A 67 5.50 -17.01 -17.06
CA PHE A 67 6.06 -18.32 -17.32
C PHE A 67 4.94 -19.33 -17.63
N ARG A 68 5.25 -20.28 -18.49
CA ARG A 68 4.42 -21.46 -18.75
C ARG A 68 5.21 -22.68 -18.30
N PRO A 69 5.01 -23.16 -17.06
CA PRO A 69 5.68 -24.37 -16.61
C PRO A 69 5.22 -25.56 -17.46
N ALA A 70 6.10 -26.56 -17.61
CA ALA A 70 5.79 -27.78 -18.38
C ALA A 70 4.59 -28.53 -17.77
N ASP A 71 4.53 -28.53 -16.44
CA ASP A 71 3.44 -29.09 -15.64
C ASP A 71 2.66 -27.97 -14.95
N LYS A 72 1.36 -28.18 -14.73
CA LYS A 72 0.55 -27.21 -13.98
C LYS A 72 1.04 -27.14 -12.53
N ILE A 73 1.23 -25.92 -12.02
CA ILE A 73 1.62 -25.67 -10.63
C ILE A 73 0.36 -25.28 -9.88
N ALA A 74 -0.14 -26.15 -8.99
CA ALA A 74 -1.39 -25.92 -8.25
C ALA A 74 -2.54 -25.48 -9.18
N GLY A 75 -2.74 -26.20 -10.28
CA GLY A 75 -3.76 -25.90 -11.28
C GLY A 75 -3.48 -24.72 -12.23
N LEU A 76 -2.37 -23.99 -12.04
CA LEU A 76 -1.97 -22.86 -12.89
C LEU A 76 -1.12 -23.34 -14.08
N SER A 77 -1.61 -23.11 -15.30
CA SER A 77 -0.86 -23.34 -16.57
C SER A 77 -0.01 -22.15 -17.02
N ARG A 78 -0.24 -20.99 -16.39
CA ARG A 78 0.50 -19.75 -16.61
C ARG A 78 0.70 -19.08 -15.26
N LEU A 79 1.94 -18.74 -14.94
CA LEU A 79 2.32 -18.15 -13.67
C LEU A 79 3.01 -16.81 -13.92
N THR A 80 2.52 -15.76 -13.28
CA THR A 80 3.12 -14.42 -13.35
C THR A 80 4.01 -14.24 -12.13
N LEU A 81 5.26 -13.82 -12.34
CA LEU A 81 6.23 -13.52 -11.30
C LEU A 81 6.69 -12.06 -11.41
N GLU A 82 6.79 -11.40 -10.27
CA GLU A 82 7.25 -10.02 -10.08
C GLU A 82 8.61 -10.02 -9.34
N GLU A 83 9.41 -8.97 -9.54
CA GLU A 83 10.68 -8.81 -8.81
C GLU A 83 10.41 -8.67 -7.31
N HIS A 84 10.93 -9.61 -6.52
CA HIS A 84 10.89 -9.53 -5.06
C HIS A 84 12.05 -8.64 -4.58
N THR A 85 11.74 -7.42 -4.17
CA THR A 85 12.70 -6.52 -3.53
C THR A 85 12.33 -6.29 -2.07
N VAL A 86 13.35 -6.24 -1.21
CA VAL A 86 13.19 -5.98 0.22
C VAL A 86 13.97 -4.73 0.58
N PHE A 87 13.29 -3.77 1.20
CA PHE A 87 13.91 -2.55 1.72
C PHE A 87 14.84 -2.89 2.89
N GLN A 88 16.09 -2.43 2.82
CA GLN A 88 17.06 -2.53 3.91
C GLN A 88 17.18 -1.17 4.62
N PRO A 89 16.78 -1.08 5.90
CA PRO A 89 16.81 0.18 6.64
C PRO A 89 18.22 0.74 6.83
N ASP A 90 19.22 -0.13 6.99
CA ASP A 90 20.59 0.26 7.39
C ASP A 90 21.40 0.91 6.25
N GLY A 91 20.82 1.02 5.04
CA GLY A 91 21.44 1.73 3.90
C GLY A 91 20.46 2.39 2.93
N VAL A 92 19.15 2.38 3.24
CA VAL A 92 18.08 2.93 2.36
C VAL A 92 18.14 2.38 0.93
N THR A 93 18.50 1.10 0.78
CA THR A 93 18.56 0.42 -0.52
C THR A 93 17.54 -0.71 -0.60
N PHE A 94 17.08 -1.00 -1.81
CA PHE A 94 16.25 -2.16 -2.09
C PHE A 94 17.15 -3.31 -2.55
N ARG A 95 17.15 -4.42 -1.81
CA ARG A 95 17.88 -5.62 -2.21
C ARG A 95 16.94 -6.54 -2.98
N PHE A 96 17.36 -6.92 -4.18
CA PHE A 96 16.71 -7.95 -4.96
C PHE A 96 16.86 -9.31 -4.26
N ARG A 97 15.76 -10.00 -4.03
CA ARG A 97 15.69 -11.33 -3.39
C ARG A 97 15.21 -12.43 -4.34
N GLY A 98 15.01 -12.11 -5.61
CA GLY A 98 14.50 -13.04 -6.61
C GLY A 98 13.10 -12.66 -7.07
N TYR A 99 12.21 -13.64 -7.18
CA TYR A 99 10.91 -13.48 -7.84
C TYR A 99 9.78 -13.99 -6.97
N LYS A 100 8.62 -13.31 -6.99
CA LYS A 100 7.43 -13.74 -6.25
C LYS A 100 6.16 -13.64 -7.08
N THR A 101 5.11 -14.37 -6.71
CA THR A 101 3.77 -14.14 -7.27
C THR A 101 3.16 -12.84 -6.75
N PRO A 102 2.28 -12.19 -7.54
CA PRO A 102 1.54 -11.02 -7.07
C PRO A 102 0.70 -11.33 -5.83
N PRO A 103 0.39 -10.31 -4.99
CA PRO A 103 -0.56 -10.45 -3.89
C PRO A 103 -1.90 -11.05 -4.37
N GLU A 104 -2.58 -11.78 -3.48
CA GLU A 104 -3.90 -12.37 -3.73
C GLU A 104 -4.00 -13.43 -4.83
N THR A 105 -2.87 -13.92 -5.36
CA THR A 105 -2.86 -15.03 -6.32
C THR A 105 -3.63 -16.23 -5.75
N LYS A 106 -4.54 -16.80 -6.56
CA LYS A 106 -5.33 -17.98 -6.19
C LYS A 106 -4.90 -19.17 -7.02
N ALA A 107 -4.77 -20.33 -6.37
CA ALA A 107 -4.44 -21.59 -7.02
C ALA A 107 -5.42 -22.70 -6.60
N THR A 108 -5.33 -23.85 -7.26
CA THR A 108 -6.16 -25.02 -6.97
C THR A 108 -5.27 -26.19 -6.59
N VAL A 109 -5.41 -26.68 -5.36
CA VAL A 109 -4.72 -27.87 -4.85
C VAL A 109 -5.78 -28.84 -4.33
N TRP A 110 -5.70 -30.13 -4.70
CA TRP A 110 -6.70 -31.14 -4.35
C TRP A 110 -8.16 -30.70 -4.65
N ARG A 111 -8.37 -30.03 -5.79
CA ARG A 111 -9.67 -29.45 -6.21
C ARG A 111 -10.24 -28.38 -5.25
N LYS A 112 -9.41 -27.79 -4.37
CA LYS A 112 -9.77 -26.67 -3.49
C LYS A 112 -9.07 -25.41 -3.95
N ARG A 113 -9.84 -24.32 -4.06
CA ARG A 113 -9.32 -22.99 -4.39
C ARG A 113 -8.78 -22.33 -3.11
N ILE A 114 -7.52 -21.96 -3.12
CA ILE A 114 -6.79 -21.46 -1.95
C ILE A 114 -6.04 -20.17 -2.26
N ALA A 115 -5.64 -19.42 -1.23
CA ALA A 115 -4.62 -18.40 -1.38
C ALA A 115 -3.28 -19.06 -1.71
N PHE A 116 -2.54 -18.48 -2.64
CA PHE A 116 -1.29 -19.05 -3.14
C PHE A 116 -0.21 -17.97 -3.21
N SER A 117 0.94 -18.26 -2.61
CA SER A 117 2.14 -17.46 -2.75
C SER A 117 3.29 -18.37 -3.19
N LEU A 118 4.10 -17.88 -4.11
CA LEU A 118 5.35 -18.52 -4.50
C LEU A 118 6.45 -17.48 -4.48
N ALA A 119 7.57 -17.80 -3.83
CA ALA A 119 8.81 -17.05 -3.88
C ALA A 119 9.97 -17.96 -4.33
N ILE A 120 10.76 -17.46 -5.28
CA ILE A 120 11.97 -18.08 -5.80
C ILE A 120 13.14 -17.17 -5.44
N ALA A 121 14.03 -17.65 -4.59
CA ALA A 121 15.28 -17.00 -4.24
C ALA A 121 16.44 -17.82 -4.80
N SER A 122 17.43 -17.18 -5.41
CA SER A 122 18.63 -17.86 -5.93
C SER A 122 19.89 -17.15 -5.42
N PRO A 123 20.99 -17.84 -5.07
CA PRO A 123 22.26 -17.21 -4.69
C PRO A 123 22.82 -16.28 -5.78
N GLU A 124 22.51 -16.55 -7.06
CA GLU A 124 22.86 -15.66 -8.20
C GLU A 124 22.16 -14.30 -8.14
N THR A 125 21.15 -14.15 -7.28
CA THR A 125 20.42 -12.90 -7.04
C THR A 125 20.95 -12.08 -5.86
N SER A 126 22.01 -12.56 -5.18
CA SER A 126 22.73 -11.81 -4.15
C SER A 126 23.76 -10.85 -4.77
N ALA A 127 23.34 -10.01 -5.69
CA ALA A 127 24.12 -8.86 -6.15
C ALA A 127 23.58 -7.58 -5.49
N ALA A 128 24.47 -6.62 -5.19
CA ALA A 128 24.10 -5.33 -4.62
C ALA A 128 23.21 -4.45 -5.54
N SER A 129 22.79 -4.96 -6.70
CA SER A 129 21.84 -4.33 -7.61
C SER A 129 21.17 -5.36 -8.51
N PRO A 130 19.89 -5.14 -8.90
CA PRO A 130 19.22 -5.98 -9.89
C PRO A 130 20.01 -5.97 -11.20
N ALA A 131 20.13 -7.13 -11.85
CA ALA A 131 20.86 -7.24 -13.10
C ALA A 131 20.37 -6.19 -14.11
N VAL A 132 21.30 -5.39 -14.64
CA VAL A 132 21.04 -4.55 -15.80
C VAL A 132 20.60 -5.49 -16.92
N PRO A 133 19.40 -5.32 -17.51
CA PRO A 133 18.99 -6.12 -18.64
C PRO A 133 20.09 -6.06 -19.69
N GLN A 134 20.55 -7.21 -20.18
CA GLN A 134 21.45 -7.23 -21.35
C GLN A 134 20.83 -6.31 -22.39
N THR A 135 21.64 -5.39 -22.91
CA THR A 135 21.23 -4.38 -23.89
C THR A 135 20.29 -5.02 -24.88
N PRO A 136 19.06 -4.51 -25.08
CA PRO A 136 18.14 -5.11 -26.02
C PRO A 136 18.87 -5.25 -27.36
N PRO A 137 18.79 -6.41 -28.04
CA PRO A 137 19.37 -6.56 -29.37
C PRO A 137 18.88 -5.37 -30.21
N LYS A 138 19.82 -4.74 -30.95
CA LYS A 138 19.62 -3.49 -31.71
C LYS A 138 18.15 -3.31 -32.07
N ARG A 139 17.51 -2.30 -31.46
CA ARG A 139 16.12 -1.87 -31.70
C ARG A 139 15.74 -2.20 -33.14
N THR A 140 14.95 -3.25 -33.36
CA THR A 140 14.28 -3.38 -34.65
C THR A 140 13.38 -2.17 -34.75
N ARG A 141 13.70 -1.31 -35.71
CA ARG A 141 13.10 0.01 -35.95
C ARG A 141 11.59 -0.10 -35.71
N SER A 142 11.09 0.65 -34.72
CA SER A 142 9.64 0.81 -34.47
C SER A 142 8.96 1.09 -35.81
N ALA A 143 7.74 0.59 -36.01
CA ALA A 143 6.92 1.13 -37.08
C ALA A 143 6.87 2.66 -36.86
N PRO A 144 7.35 3.48 -37.81
CA PRO A 144 7.35 4.91 -37.59
C PRO A 144 5.91 5.37 -37.40
N LEU A 145 5.66 6.15 -36.35
CA LEU A 145 4.38 6.82 -36.13
C LEU A 145 3.91 7.44 -37.44
N SER A 146 2.63 7.27 -37.77
CA SER A 146 2.07 7.86 -38.98
C SER A 146 2.23 9.39 -38.93
N PRO A 147 2.30 10.09 -40.08
CA PRO A 147 2.33 11.55 -40.11
C PRO A 147 1.19 12.17 -39.30
N ALA A 148 -0.01 11.58 -39.36
CA ALA A 148 -1.17 12.00 -38.57
C ALA A 148 -0.95 11.86 -37.06
N GLN A 149 -0.42 10.72 -36.59
CA GLN A 149 -0.11 10.50 -35.18
C GLN A 149 0.96 11.48 -34.66
N LYS A 150 1.99 11.75 -35.47
CA LYS A 150 3.03 12.74 -35.12
C LYS A 150 2.46 14.14 -35.01
N HIS A 151 1.60 14.53 -35.95
CA HIS A 151 0.92 15.82 -35.92
C HIS A 151 0.05 15.95 -34.66
N TYR A 152 -0.75 14.93 -34.35
CA TYR A 152 -1.61 14.94 -33.18
C TYR A 152 -0.83 15.00 -31.85
N ILE A 153 0.27 14.23 -31.71
CA ILE A 153 1.17 14.35 -30.54
C ILE A 153 1.69 15.79 -30.40
N LYS A 154 2.09 16.44 -31.51
CA LYS A 154 2.57 17.83 -31.47
C LYS A 154 1.49 18.81 -30.97
N THR A 155 0.24 18.60 -31.39
CA THR A 155 -0.92 19.36 -30.89
C THR A 155 -1.11 19.17 -29.39
N LEU A 156 -1.13 17.91 -28.93
CA LEU A 156 -1.26 17.59 -27.50
C LEU A 156 -0.10 18.15 -26.67
N GLN A 157 1.14 18.10 -27.17
CA GLN A 157 2.31 18.67 -26.50
C GLN A 157 2.24 20.20 -26.39
N THR A 158 1.69 20.86 -27.41
CA THR A 158 1.47 22.32 -27.38
C THR A 158 0.46 22.68 -26.30
N ARG A 159 -0.66 21.95 -26.24
CA ARG A 159 -1.69 22.12 -25.21
C ARG A 159 -1.15 21.82 -23.81
N LEU A 160 -0.40 20.73 -23.66
CA LEU A 160 0.26 20.34 -22.42
C LEU A 160 1.19 21.45 -21.91
N LYS A 161 1.99 22.05 -22.79
CA LYS A 161 2.87 23.18 -22.45
C LYS A 161 2.06 24.39 -21.98
N ALA A 162 0.96 24.71 -22.67
CA ALA A 162 0.09 25.82 -22.31
C ALA A 162 -0.59 25.61 -20.94
N LEU A 163 -1.05 24.38 -20.64
CA LEU A 163 -1.64 24.06 -19.34
C LEU A 163 -0.60 24.07 -18.21
N LYS A 164 0.59 23.49 -18.43
CA LYS A 164 1.68 23.52 -17.44
C LYS A 164 2.12 24.94 -17.10
N ALA A 165 2.08 25.86 -18.08
CA ALA A 165 2.40 27.27 -17.85
C ALA A 165 1.34 28.01 -17.00
N ARG A 166 0.14 27.45 -16.84
CA ARG A 166 -0.95 27.99 -16.01
C ARG A 166 -0.94 27.45 -14.57
N LEU A 167 -0.14 26.42 -14.29
CA LEU A 167 -0.03 25.91 -12.92
C LEU A 167 0.61 26.96 -12.01
N PRO A 168 0.11 27.13 -10.78
CA PRO A 168 0.77 27.96 -9.79
C PRO A 168 2.17 27.41 -9.51
N PRO A 169 3.13 28.27 -9.12
CA PRO A 169 4.45 27.79 -8.71
C PRO A 169 4.31 26.81 -7.54
N PRO A 170 5.11 25.73 -7.52
CA PRO A 170 5.16 24.83 -6.37
C PRO A 170 5.63 25.61 -5.14
N ALA A 171 5.24 25.14 -3.95
CA ALA A 171 5.83 25.63 -2.72
C ALA A 171 7.37 25.53 -2.78
N ASP A 172 8.04 26.66 -2.58
CA ASP A 172 9.50 26.77 -2.52
C ASP A 172 9.98 27.04 -1.10
N ASP A 173 11.29 26.91 -0.88
CA ASP A 173 11.88 27.10 0.46
C ASP A 173 11.63 28.50 1.03
N ALA A 174 11.45 29.50 0.16
CA ALA A 174 11.13 30.86 0.59
C ALA A 174 9.70 30.93 1.16
N LEU A 175 8.73 30.33 0.47
CA LEU A 175 7.35 30.21 0.96
C LEU A 175 7.28 29.40 2.25
N GLU A 176 7.99 28.28 2.34
CA GLU A 176 8.02 27.43 3.55
C GLU A 176 8.55 28.19 4.77
N ARG A 177 9.53 29.08 4.59
CA ARG A 177 10.08 29.90 5.68
C ARG A 177 9.07 30.90 6.22
N ARG A 178 8.19 31.42 5.35
CA ARG A 178 7.20 32.45 5.73
C ARG A 178 6.18 31.95 6.74
N TYR A 179 5.91 30.64 6.83
CA TYR A 179 5.03 30.11 7.88
C TYR A 179 5.57 30.40 9.29
N TRP A 180 6.90 30.37 9.46
CA TRP A 180 7.56 30.60 10.74
C TRP A 180 7.58 32.07 11.17
N ASP A 181 7.17 33.00 10.30
CA ASP A 181 6.93 34.39 10.69
C ASP A 181 5.63 34.54 11.52
N TYR A 182 4.72 33.56 11.44
CA TYR A 182 3.40 33.58 12.09
C TYR A 182 3.28 32.65 13.29
N ILE A 183 4.30 31.84 13.54
CA ILE A 183 4.34 30.92 14.68
C ILE A 183 5.79 30.68 15.10
N ASP A 184 6.07 30.76 16.40
CA ASP A 184 7.44 30.56 16.90
C ASP A 184 7.90 29.11 16.62
N PRO A 185 8.89 28.91 15.72
CA PRO A 185 9.28 27.57 15.29
C PRO A 185 9.89 26.77 16.43
N HIS A 186 10.56 27.42 17.39
CA HIS A 186 11.21 26.74 18.50
C HIS A 186 10.20 26.16 19.49
N SER A 187 9.23 26.97 19.94
CA SER A 187 8.15 26.53 20.82
C SER A 187 7.24 25.52 20.11
N PHE A 188 6.84 25.77 18.86
CA PHE A 188 5.92 24.89 18.13
C PHE A 188 6.52 23.50 17.86
N ILE A 189 7.71 23.44 17.25
CA ILE A 189 8.37 22.16 16.99
C ILE A 189 8.82 21.51 18.30
N GLY A 190 9.22 22.30 19.29
CA GLY A 190 9.57 21.84 20.62
C GLY A 190 8.41 21.13 21.32
N ALA A 191 7.24 21.75 21.37
CA ALA A 191 6.02 21.19 21.95
C ALA A 191 5.59 19.91 21.24
N PHE A 192 5.59 19.90 19.89
CA PHE A 192 5.27 18.70 19.13
C PHE A 192 6.26 17.56 19.40
N ARG A 193 7.56 17.84 19.43
CA ARG A 193 8.58 16.83 19.75
C ARG A 193 8.41 16.26 21.16
N LYS A 194 8.19 17.12 22.17
CA LYS A 194 7.92 16.69 23.55
C LYS A 194 6.70 15.77 23.61
N ALA A 195 5.59 16.17 22.97
CA ALA A 195 4.37 15.37 22.92
C ALA A 195 4.61 14.00 22.30
N ALA A 196 5.30 13.95 21.14
CA ALA A 196 5.63 12.71 20.46
C ALA A 196 6.57 11.81 21.29
N THR A 197 7.57 12.38 21.98
CA THR A 197 8.49 11.63 22.86
C THR A 197 7.74 10.99 24.03
N ILE A 198 6.84 11.73 24.69
CA ILE A 198 6.01 11.21 25.79
C ILE A 198 5.14 10.06 25.29
N TRP A 199 4.45 10.27 24.17
CA TRP A 199 3.52 9.29 23.63
C TRP A 199 4.19 7.98 23.22
N ASN A 200 5.39 8.06 22.66
CA ASN A 200 6.15 6.90 22.17
C ASN A 200 7.01 6.22 23.25
N ASN A 201 7.10 6.77 24.46
CA ASN A 201 7.91 6.16 25.53
C ASN A 201 7.27 4.83 26.02
N PRO A 202 7.92 3.66 25.85
CA PRO A 202 7.35 2.39 26.29
C PRO A 202 7.36 2.22 27.82
N GLY A 203 8.17 3.01 28.55
CA GLY A 203 8.32 2.94 30.00
C GLY A 203 7.28 3.75 30.79
N ILE A 204 6.37 4.46 30.12
CA ILE A 204 5.30 5.24 30.75
C ILE A 204 3.98 4.53 30.50
N ASP A 205 3.16 4.36 31.53
CA ASP A 205 1.83 3.77 31.38
C ASP A 205 0.86 4.72 30.66
N LEU A 206 -0.24 4.18 30.12
CA LEU A 206 -1.18 4.97 29.32
C LEU A 206 -1.78 6.16 30.09
N PRO A 207 -2.24 6.03 31.35
CA PRO A 207 -2.73 7.16 32.13
C PRO A 207 -1.69 8.27 32.33
N ALA A 208 -0.42 7.91 32.62
CA ALA A 208 0.63 8.91 32.75
C ALA A 208 1.00 9.53 31.40
N LYS A 209 0.95 8.79 30.28
CA LYS A 209 1.12 9.38 28.93
C LYS A 209 0.07 10.44 28.66
N CYS A 210 -1.21 10.13 28.88
CA CYS A 210 -2.30 11.08 28.70
C CYS A 210 -2.14 12.32 29.58
N ARG A 211 -1.74 12.17 30.86
CA ARG A 211 -1.51 13.33 31.73
C ARG A 211 -0.30 14.18 31.32
N GLN A 212 0.81 13.55 30.96
CA GLN A 212 2.06 14.24 30.63
C GLN A 212 2.00 14.93 29.27
N VAL A 213 1.32 14.33 28.29
CA VAL A 213 1.22 14.89 26.93
C VAL A 213 0.37 16.17 26.90
N ASN A 214 -0.58 16.31 27.83
CA ASN A 214 -1.50 17.45 27.89
C ASN A 214 -0.79 18.80 27.83
N ALA A 215 0.28 18.99 28.61
CA ALA A 215 0.97 20.28 28.65
C ALA A 215 1.52 20.68 27.26
N SER A 216 2.07 19.72 26.52
CA SER A 216 2.58 19.96 25.17
C SER A 216 1.47 20.14 24.14
N LEU A 217 0.33 19.46 24.30
CA LEU A 217 -0.82 19.66 23.40
C LEU A 217 -1.50 21.02 23.66
N ILE A 218 -1.62 21.45 24.92
CA ILE A 218 -2.13 22.78 25.27
C ILE A 218 -1.20 23.86 24.71
N GLU A 219 0.12 23.70 24.81
CA GLU A 219 1.09 24.63 24.20
C GLU A 219 0.90 24.73 22.67
N LEU A 220 0.67 23.60 21.99
CA LEU A 220 0.37 23.59 20.55
C LEU A 220 -0.96 24.26 20.22
N HIS A 221 -1.99 24.04 21.05
CA HIS A 221 -3.29 24.72 20.93
C HIS A 221 -3.12 26.23 20.98
N ASP A 222 -2.47 26.75 22.01
CA ASP A 222 -2.33 28.19 22.22
C ASP A 222 -1.53 28.85 21.08
N LEU A 223 -0.46 28.20 20.62
CA LEU A 223 0.35 28.66 19.50
C LEU A 223 -0.46 28.71 18.19
N LEU A 224 -1.23 27.66 17.89
CA LEU A 224 -2.01 27.58 16.65
C LEU A 224 -3.26 28.47 16.68
N GLN A 225 -3.87 28.67 17.86
CA GLN A 225 -5.01 29.56 18.04
C GLN A 225 -4.64 31.03 17.82
N ALA A 226 -3.43 31.44 18.22
CA ALA A 226 -2.93 32.79 17.98
C ALA A 226 -2.54 33.03 16.51
N MET A 227 -2.35 31.98 15.73
CA MET A 227 -1.83 32.06 14.36
C MET A 227 -2.91 32.54 13.36
N GLN A 228 -2.56 33.56 12.58
CA GLN A 228 -3.38 34.06 11.47
C GLN A 228 -2.58 34.03 10.17
N LEU A 229 -2.79 33.00 9.35
CA LEU A 229 -2.10 32.88 8.07
C LEU A 229 -2.80 33.70 6.97
N PRO A 230 -2.05 34.44 6.13
CA PRO A 230 -2.61 35.10 4.96
C PRO A 230 -3.06 34.07 3.91
N GLY A 231 -4.02 34.44 3.06
CA GLY A 231 -4.63 33.51 2.08
C GLY A 231 -3.63 32.89 1.09
N GLU A 232 -2.52 33.55 0.79
CA GLU A 232 -1.44 33.02 -0.05
C GLU A 232 -0.66 31.86 0.59
N LEU A 233 -0.66 31.78 1.93
CA LEU A 233 -0.09 30.68 2.72
C LEU A 233 -1.15 29.61 3.07
N MET A 234 -2.41 29.79 2.66
CA MET A 234 -3.42 28.75 2.81
C MET A 234 -3.27 27.76 1.65
N ARG A 235 -2.27 26.87 1.74
CA ARG A 235 -1.96 25.89 0.69
C ARG A 235 -1.65 24.52 1.28
N ASP A 236 -2.23 23.48 0.72
CA ASP A 236 -2.06 22.09 1.16
C ASP A 236 -0.82 21.38 0.59
N ASP A 237 -0.10 22.03 -0.33
CA ASP A 237 1.10 21.48 -0.97
C ASP A 237 2.40 21.77 -0.22
N THR A 238 2.32 22.12 1.08
CA THR A 238 3.44 22.59 1.89
C THR A 238 3.86 21.64 3.00
N GLN A 239 5.11 21.72 3.43
CA GLN A 239 5.65 20.98 4.58
C GLN A 239 4.96 21.39 5.88
N PHE A 240 4.55 22.65 6.00
CA PHE A 240 3.78 23.12 7.13
C PHE A 240 2.47 22.32 7.30
N THR A 241 1.69 22.13 6.24
CA THR A 241 0.46 21.31 6.28
C THR A 241 0.74 19.86 6.67
N VAL A 242 1.87 19.29 6.24
CA VAL A 242 2.30 17.94 6.64
C VAL A 242 2.54 17.86 8.15
N VAL A 243 3.13 18.89 8.76
CA VAL A 243 3.34 18.95 10.22
C VAL A 243 2.00 19.06 10.94
N LEU A 244 1.08 19.90 10.49
CA LEU A 244 -0.28 20.02 11.06
C LEU A 244 -1.02 18.68 11.05
N ALA A 245 -0.99 17.96 9.93
CA ALA A 245 -1.62 16.65 9.80
C ALA A 245 -1.05 15.62 10.79
N LYS A 246 0.27 15.64 11.05
CA LYS A 246 0.91 14.77 12.03
C LYS A 246 0.52 15.11 13.47
N ILE A 247 0.38 16.40 13.78
CA ILE A 247 -0.11 16.83 15.11
C ILE A 247 -1.55 16.35 15.29
N LEU A 248 -2.41 16.56 14.29
CA LEU A 248 -3.80 16.11 14.32
C LEU A 248 -3.90 14.59 14.55
N GLN A 249 -3.06 13.82 13.86
CA GLN A 249 -3.00 12.37 14.07
C GLN A 249 -2.63 12.02 15.51
N LEU A 250 -1.62 12.68 16.08
CA LEU A 250 -1.23 12.45 17.47
C LEU A 250 -2.37 12.78 18.44
N VAL A 251 -3.01 13.94 18.27
CA VAL A 251 -4.13 14.38 19.13
C VAL A 251 -5.28 13.37 19.07
N ARG A 252 -5.70 12.95 17.88
CA ARG A 252 -6.78 11.95 17.71
C ARG A 252 -6.44 10.61 18.37
N ILE A 253 -5.20 10.16 18.27
CA ILE A 253 -4.75 8.94 18.96
C ILE A 253 -4.83 9.11 20.48
N VAL A 254 -4.44 10.29 21.01
CA VAL A 254 -4.55 10.60 22.45
C VAL A 254 -6.00 10.58 22.91
N GLU A 255 -6.90 11.25 22.18
CA GLU A 255 -8.34 11.27 22.45
C GLU A 255 -8.96 9.88 22.43
N GLU A 256 -8.73 9.11 21.36
CA GLU A 256 -9.27 7.75 21.21
C GLU A 256 -8.81 6.83 22.35
N LYS A 257 -7.53 6.91 22.74
CA LYS A 257 -6.99 6.09 23.82
C LYS A 257 -7.47 6.56 25.18
N ALA A 258 -7.62 7.86 25.41
CA ALA A 258 -8.15 8.38 26.66
C ALA A 258 -9.62 7.99 26.84
N GLU A 259 -10.45 8.15 25.81
CA GLU A 259 -11.87 7.79 25.82
C GLU A 259 -12.06 6.29 26.10
N LYS A 260 -11.34 5.42 25.37
CA LYS A 260 -11.41 3.95 25.55
C LYS A 260 -11.03 3.48 26.95
N ASN A 261 -10.28 4.29 27.71
CA ASN A 261 -9.81 3.94 29.04
C ASN A 261 -10.42 4.83 30.15
N GLY A 262 -11.44 5.64 29.83
CA GLY A 262 -12.13 6.50 30.80
C GLY A 262 -11.24 7.59 31.40
N ILE A 263 -10.21 8.04 30.68
CA ILE A 263 -9.31 9.10 31.13
C ILE A 263 -9.85 10.44 30.64
N GLY A 264 -10.10 11.38 31.56
CA GLY A 264 -10.49 12.74 31.20
C GLY A 264 -9.33 13.52 30.61
N LEU A 265 -9.56 14.19 29.47
CA LEU A 265 -8.62 15.12 28.86
C LEU A 265 -9.06 16.57 29.10
N PRO A 266 -8.12 17.54 29.15
CA PRO A 266 -8.44 18.95 29.17
C PRO A 266 -9.24 19.37 27.93
N ARG A 267 -10.07 20.40 28.08
CA ARG A 267 -10.93 20.91 27.00
C ARG A 267 -10.10 21.38 25.80
N GLU A 268 -8.96 21.99 26.07
CA GLU A 268 -8.04 22.56 25.09
C GLU A 268 -7.46 21.48 24.15
N VAL A 269 -7.33 20.23 24.63
CA VAL A 269 -6.89 19.11 23.79
C VAL A 269 -7.95 18.74 22.74
N HIS A 270 -9.23 18.79 23.12
CA HIS A 270 -10.34 18.60 22.19
C HIS A 270 -10.47 19.78 21.22
N GLU A 271 -10.29 21.01 21.72
CA GLU A 271 -10.30 22.21 20.88
C GLU A 271 -9.14 22.22 19.87
N LEU A 272 -7.97 21.68 20.23
CA LEU A 272 -6.86 21.50 19.31
C LEU A 272 -7.20 20.60 18.11
N ALA A 273 -7.89 19.48 18.34
CA ALA A 273 -8.29 18.58 17.27
C ALA A 273 -9.19 19.31 16.26
N HIS A 274 -10.20 20.02 16.76
CA HIS A 274 -11.11 20.83 15.95
C HIS A 274 -10.38 21.95 15.20
N LEU A 275 -9.49 22.66 15.88
CA LEU A 275 -8.71 23.74 15.29
C LEU A 275 -7.82 23.25 14.15
N LEU A 276 -7.19 22.09 14.32
CA LEU A 276 -6.34 21.48 13.30
C LEU A 276 -7.14 20.96 12.11
N ASP A 277 -8.32 20.38 12.34
CA ASP A 277 -9.24 19.99 11.27
C ASP A 277 -9.66 21.23 10.46
N ASP A 278 -10.18 22.26 11.13
CA ASP A 278 -10.62 23.51 10.49
C ASP A 278 -9.48 24.23 9.74
N LEU A 279 -8.26 24.21 10.28
CA LEU A 279 -7.10 24.80 9.62
C LEU A 279 -6.68 23.98 8.40
N THR A 280 -6.64 22.65 8.50
CA THR A 280 -6.27 21.77 7.38
C THR A 280 -7.29 21.89 6.25
N ASP A 281 -8.58 21.93 6.57
CA ASP A 281 -9.66 22.13 5.59
C ASP A 281 -9.53 23.47 4.86
N ARG A 282 -9.22 24.55 5.58
CA ARG A 282 -8.96 25.86 4.97
C ARG A 282 -7.70 25.89 4.10
N MET A 283 -6.65 25.15 4.47
CA MET A 283 -5.46 25.01 3.64
C MET A 283 -5.75 24.23 2.36
N ILE A 284 -6.56 23.17 2.43
CA ILE A 284 -7.04 22.43 1.25
C ILE A 284 -7.89 23.33 0.36
N GLU A 285 -8.83 24.08 0.94
CA GLU A 285 -9.67 25.01 0.18
C GLU A 285 -8.84 26.12 -0.48
N GLY A 286 -7.85 26.67 0.22
CA GLY A 286 -6.92 27.65 -0.33
C GLY A 286 -6.03 27.08 -1.44
N GLY A 287 -5.52 25.85 -1.28
CA GLY A 287 -4.84 25.10 -2.32
C GLY A 287 -5.74 24.85 -3.53
N ASN A 288 -7.00 24.47 -3.32
CA ASN A 288 -7.97 24.28 -4.40
C ASN A 288 -8.21 25.59 -5.17
N ARG A 289 -8.43 26.70 -4.47
CA ARG A 289 -8.58 28.03 -5.10
C ARG A 289 -7.36 28.42 -5.92
N LEU A 290 -6.16 28.24 -5.37
CA LEU A 290 -4.91 28.58 -6.05
C LEU A 290 -4.73 27.80 -7.36
N TYR A 291 -5.09 26.52 -7.37
CA TYR A 291 -4.99 25.68 -8.56
C TYR A 291 -6.21 25.77 -9.48
N GLY A 292 -7.13 26.71 -9.22
CA GLY A 292 -8.32 26.93 -10.02
C GLY A 292 -9.29 25.75 -10.02
N ILE A 293 -9.33 25.00 -8.91
CA ILE A 293 -10.29 23.91 -8.70
C ILE A 293 -11.63 24.56 -8.31
N GLU A 294 -12.58 24.62 -9.26
CA GLU A 294 -13.94 25.10 -9.02
C GLU A 294 -14.78 24.08 -8.19
N PRO A 295 -15.88 24.51 -7.52
CA PRO A 295 -16.59 23.69 -6.53
C PRO A 295 -17.23 22.39 -7.05
N ASP A 296 -17.51 21.51 -6.08
CA ASP A 296 -17.92 20.10 -6.18
C ASP A 296 -18.74 19.68 -7.40
N MET A 297 -18.18 18.73 -8.16
CA MET A 297 -18.99 17.80 -8.95
C MET A 297 -20.04 17.14 -8.05
N THR A 298 -21.25 16.98 -8.56
CA THR A 298 -22.22 16.11 -7.92
C THR A 298 -21.69 14.69 -7.86
N ARG A 299 -22.20 13.88 -6.93
CA ARG A 299 -21.81 12.47 -6.82
C ARG A 299 -21.98 11.72 -8.14
N GLU A 300 -23.05 11.99 -8.88
CA GLU A 300 -23.32 11.37 -10.18
C GLU A 300 -22.30 11.80 -11.24
N GLU A 301 -21.88 13.06 -11.24
CA GLU A 301 -20.84 13.55 -12.15
C GLU A 301 -19.48 12.92 -11.85
N ARG A 302 -19.15 12.75 -10.57
CA ARG A 302 -17.92 12.07 -10.14
C ARG A 302 -17.93 10.59 -10.51
N GLU A 303 -19.05 9.89 -10.27
CA GLU A 303 -19.21 8.49 -10.67
C GLU A 303 -19.12 8.33 -12.21
N THR A 304 -19.67 9.28 -12.96
CA THR A 304 -19.55 9.32 -14.42
C THR A 304 -18.11 9.55 -14.87
N GLN A 305 -17.40 10.48 -14.24
CA GLN A 305 -15.98 10.71 -14.50
C GLN A 305 -15.14 9.45 -14.21
N GLU A 306 -15.30 8.83 -13.04
CA GLU A 306 -14.58 7.61 -12.68
C GLU A 306 -14.83 6.47 -13.69
N HIS A 307 -16.07 6.36 -14.19
CA HIS A 307 -16.40 5.38 -15.22
C HIS A 307 -15.64 5.65 -16.53
N LEU A 308 -15.60 6.91 -16.97
CA LEU A 308 -14.86 7.32 -18.16
C LEU A 308 -13.35 7.08 -17.99
N GLU A 309 -12.77 7.45 -16.85
CA GLU A 309 -11.35 7.20 -16.55
C GLU A 309 -10.99 5.72 -16.63
N ARG A 310 -11.78 4.85 -15.97
CA ARG A 310 -11.59 3.40 -16.06
C ARG A 310 -11.69 2.93 -17.50
N SER A 311 -12.68 3.42 -18.25
CA SER A 311 -12.89 3.06 -19.65
C SER A 311 -11.73 3.50 -20.57
N ALA A 312 -11.10 4.64 -20.33
CA ALA A 312 -9.99 5.14 -21.13
C ALA A 312 -8.73 4.23 -21.05
N VAL A 313 -8.55 3.54 -19.93
CA VAL A 313 -7.36 2.71 -19.66
C VAL A 313 -7.57 1.24 -20.02
N LEU A 314 -8.82 0.80 -20.26
CA LEU A 314 -9.13 -0.58 -20.63
C LEU A 314 -8.45 -1.00 -21.95
N PRO A 315 -7.58 -2.04 -21.94
CA PRO A 315 -6.88 -2.50 -23.14
C PRO A 315 -7.78 -3.09 -24.24
N GLY A 316 -9.04 -3.39 -23.92
CA GLY A 316 -10.01 -3.99 -24.84
C GLY A 316 -10.69 -3.01 -25.80
N LYS A 317 -10.53 -1.69 -25.61
CA LYS A 317 -11.11 -0.67 -26.48
C LYS A 317 -10.14 -0.22 -27.58
N PRO A 318 -10.61 0.10 -28.80
CA PRO A 318 -9.81 0.71 -29.86
C PRO A 318 -9.09 1.98 -29.39
N LEU A 319 -7.95 2.29 -30.00
CA LEU A 319 -7.16 3.49 -29.66
C LEU A 319 -8.00 4.76 -29.82
N GLU A 320 -8.72 4.87 -30.92
CA GLU A 320 -9.55 6.03 -31.26
C GLU A 320 -10.61 6.27 -30.19
N GLU A 321 -11.31 5.22 -29.75
CA GLU A 321 -12.33 5.31 -28.71
C GLU A 321 -11.72 5.76 -27.37
N ARG A 322 -10.54 5.25 -27.02
CA ARG A 322 -9.83 5.63 -25.78
C ARG A 322 -9.36 7.08 -25.82
N LEU A 323 -8.92 7.57 -26.98
CA LEU A 323 -8.53 8.97 -27.18
C LEU A 323 -9.75 9.90 -27.07
N THR A 324 -10.89 9.52 -27.64
CA THR A 324 -12.15 10.28 -27.51
C THR A 324 -12.62 10.39 -26.06
N ILE A 325 -12.49 9.31 -25.28
CA ILE A 325 -12.82 9.34 -23.85
C ILE A 325 -11.90 10.29 -23.09
N LEU A 326 -10.58 10.19 -23.32
CA LEU A 326 -9.64 11.11 -22.69
C LEU A 326 -9.92 12.57 -23.12
N GLU A 327 -10.32 12.80 -24.36
CA GLU A 327 -10.71 14.12 -24.85
C GLU A 327 -11.90 14.70 -24.12
N THR A 328 -12.91 13.86 -23.89
CA THR A 328 -14.08 14.23 -23.09
C THR A 328 -13.67 14.60 -21.66
N LEU A 329 -12.71 13.87 -21.08
CA LEU A 329 -12.17 14.14 -19.75
C LEU A 329 -11.37 15.46 -19.69
N TRP A 330 -10.42 15.73 -20.60
CA TRP A 330 -9.62 16.96 -20.51
C TRP A 330 -10.34 18.23 -20.99
N GLU A 331 -11.42 18.11 -21.77
CA GLU A 331 -12.27 19.25 -22.15
C GLU A 331 -13.27 19.64 -21.06
N ASN A 332 -13.54 18.75 -20.10
CA ASN A 332 -14.47 19.05 -19.03
C ASN A 332 -13.95 20.23 -18.18
N PRO A 333 -14.70 21.35 -18.10
CA PRO A 333 -14.26 22.55 -17.38
C PRO A 333 -14.07 22.29 -15.88
N ARG A 334 -14.80 21.32 -15.31
CA ARG A 334 -14.78 20.98 -13.88
C ARG A 334 -13.60 20.12 -13.45
N ILE A 335 -12.83 19.60 -14.42
CA ILE A 335 -11.61 18.85 -14.17
C ILE A 335 -10.47 19.83 -13.88
N ASP A 336 -9.72 19.56 -12.83
CA ASP A 336 -8.59 20.41 -12.44
C ASP A 336 -7.44 20.37 -13.46
N LEU A 337 -6.55 21.35 -13.37
CA LEU A 337 -5.42 21.49 -14.30
C LEU A 337 -4.46 20.29 -14.24
N ASP A 338 -4.23 19.72 -13.06
CA ASP A 338 -3.35 18.56 -12.90
C ASP A 338 -3.97 17.32 -13.56
N GLU A 339 -5.27 17.09 -13.39
CA GLU A 339 -6.02 16.03 -14.07
C GLU A 339 -6.00 16.17 -15.58
N LYS A 340 -6.27 17.37 -16.10
CA LYS A 340 -6.17 17.67 -17.54
C LYS A 340 -4.79 17.34 -18.09
N ILE A 341 -3.74 17.72 -17.35
CA ILE A 341 -2.35 17.40 -17.67
C ILE A 341 -2.14 15.88 -17.70
N ARG A 342 -2.63 15.14 -16.69
CA ARG A 342 -2.53 13.66 -16.64
C ARG A 342 -3.21 13.01 -17.84
N TYR A 343 -4.41 13.45 -18.23
CA TYR A 343 -5.14 12.86 -19.37
C TYR A 343 -4.43 13.13 -20.71
N LEU A 344 -3.88 14.33 -20.91
CA LEU A 344 -3.10 14.64 -22.11
C LEU A 344 -1.79 13.85 -22.17
N GLU A 345 -1.09 13.68 -21.04
CA GLU A 345 0.09 12.82 -20.97
C GLU A 345 -0.25 11.36 -21.28
N LYS A 346 -1.39 10.88 -20.77
CA LYS A 346 -1.87 9.52 -21.06
C LYS A 346 -2.21 9.35 -22.54
N ALA A 347 -2.86 10.32 -23.17
CA ALA A 347 -3.16 10.26 -24.60
C ALA A 347 -1.88 10.17 -25.45
N ILE A 348 -0.85 10.98 -25.12
CA ILE A 348 0.46 10.92 -25.78
C ILE A 348 1.10 9.54 -25.59
N GLU A 349 1.01 8.96 -24.40
CA GLU A 349 1.49 7.60 -24.11
C GLU A 349 0.77 6.56 -25.00
N LEU A 350 -0.56 6.58 -25.06
CA LEU A 350 -1.34 5.62 -25.85
C LEU A 350 -1.03 5.68 -27.35
N ILE A 351 -0.85 6.88 -27.91
CA ILE A 351 -0.50 7.04 -29.34
C ILE A 351 0.90 6.45 -29.61
N ARG A 352 1.85 6.66 -28.68
CA ARG A 352 3.20 6.11 -28.79
C ARG A 352 3.21 4.59 -28.65
N GLU A 353 2.40 4.04 -27.75
CA GLU A 353 2.24 2.60 -27.56
C GLU A 353 1.58 1.91 -28.76
N ALA A 354 0.59 2.56 -29.40
CA ALA A 354 -0.04 2.04 -30.60
C ALA A 354 0.90 1.97 -31.81
N GLY A 355 1.88 2.89 -31.90
CA GLY A 355 2.94 2.85 -32.92
C GLY A 355 4.10 1.89 -32.58
N ALA A 356 4.19 1.43 -31.33
CA ALA A 356 5.20 0.47 -30.93
C ALA A 356 4.77 -0.94 -31.36
N LYS A 357 5.64 -1.69 -32.07
CA LYS A 357 5.48 -3.15 -32.08
C LYS A 357 5.49 -3.62 -30.62
N LYS A 358 4.66 -4.63 -30.31
CA LYS A 358 4.64 -5.33 -29.01
C LYS A 358 6.05 -5.34 -28.46
N PRO A 359 6.28 -4.88 -27.21
CA PRO A 359 7.62 -4.83 -26.65
C PRO A 359 8.26 -6.17 -26.94
N VAL A 360 9.45 -6.15 -27.57
CA VAL A 360 10.31 -7.32 -27.57
C VAL A 360 10.39 -7.69 -26.10
N LYS A 361 9.78 -8.82 -25.72
CA LYS A 361 9.79 -9.25 -24.32
C LYS A 361 11.25 -9.28 -23.95
N VAL A 362 11.66 -8.38 -23.06
CA VAL A 362 12.98 -8.44 -22.48
C VAL A 362 12.98 -9.79 -21.75
N PRO A 363 13.77 -10.78 -22.22
CA PRO A 363 13.78 -12.08 -21.59
C PRO A 363 14.14 -11.89 -20.12
N CYS A 364 13.53 -12.70 -19.26
CA CYS A 364 13.85 -12.61 -17.84
C CYS A 364 15.35 -12.89 -17.69
N PRO A 365 16.15 -12.04 -17.02
CA PRO A 365 17.59 -12.25 -16.91
C PRO A 365 17.94 -13.58 -16.24
N HIS A 366 17.03 -14.10 -15.40
CA HIS A 366 17.16 -15.40 -14.71
C HIS A 366 16.16 -16.45 -15.25
N GLU A 367 15.77 -16.39 -16.53
CA GLU A 367 14.74 -17.27 -17.11
C GLU A 367 15.03 -18.76 -16.91
N GLU A 368 16.26 -19.21 -17.16
CA GLU A 368 16.63 -20.62 -17.02
C GLU A 368 16.64 -21.09 -15.56
N GLY A 369 17.15 -20.25 -14.64
CA GLY A 369 17.06 -20.50 -13.20
C GLY A 369 15.60 -20.64 -12.75
N ILE A 370 14.73 -19.69 -13.12
CA ILE A 370 13.31 -19.74 -12.77
C ILE A 370 12.65 -21.02 -13.32
N LYS A 371 12.91 -21.41 -14.58
CA LYS A 371 12.38 -22.66 -15.16
C LYS A 371 12.81 -23.89 -14.35
N ARG A 372 14.06 -23.93 -13.88
CA ARG A 372 14.56 -25.00 -13.00
C ARG A 372 13.77 -25.06 -11.69
N HIS A 373 13.57 -23.91 -11.03
CA HIS A 373 12.76 -23.80 -9.81
C HIS A 373 11.31 -24.22 -10.02
N LEU A 374 10.65 -23.71 -11.06
CA LEU A 374 9.27 -24.07 -11.39
C LEU A 374 9.12 -25.57 -11.68
N SER A 375 10.12 -26.20 -12.30
CA SER A 375 10.12 -27.65 -12.54
C SER A 375 10.23 -28.45 -11.24
N ALA A 376 11.07 -28.03 -10.31
CA ALA A 376 11.19 -28.65 -8.98
C ALA A 376 9.89 -28.51 -8.17
N ILE A 377 9.29 -27.32 -8.18
CA ILE A 377 8.00 -27.05 -7.53
C ILE A 377 6.91 -27.94 -8.12
N GLY A 378 6.83 -28.03 -9.46
CA GLY A 378 5.87 -28.88 -10.14
C GLY A 378 6.02 -30.37 -9.80
N ARG A 379 7.26 -30.85 -9.56
CA ARG A 379 7.50 -32.22 -9.07
C ARG A 379 6.92 -32.42 -7.66
N HIS A 380 7.29 -31.58 -6.69
CA HIS A 380 6.83 -31.72 -5.31
C HIS A 380 5.32 -31.55 -5.15
N LEU A 381 4.71 -30.63 -5.90
CA LEU A 381 3.26 -30.47 -5.85
C LEU A 381 2.52 -31.65 -6.45
N ARG A 382 3.07 -32.31 -7.49
CA ARG A 382 2.49 -33.56 -8.01
C ARG A 382 2.54 -34.68 -7.00
N GLU A 383 3.69 -34.90 -6.37
CA GLU A 383 3.84 -35.90 -5.30
C GLU A 383 2.82 -35.65 -4.18
N MET A 384 2.66 -34.39 -3.77
CA MET A 384 1.65 -33.98 -2.79
C MET A 384 0.20 -34.18 -3.28
N GLU A 385 -0.09 -33.94 -4.56
CA GLU A 385 -1.40 -34.19 -5.16
C GLU A 385 -1.72 -35.69 -5.28
N GLU A 386 -0.74 -36.52 -5.60
CA GLU A 386 -0.84 -37.98 -5.70
C GLU A 386 -1.07 -38.65 -4.35
N ASP A 387 -0.39 -38.21 -3.29
CA ASP A 387 -0.68 -38.61 -1.90
C ASP A 387 -2.16 -38.32 -1.53
N GLY A 388 -2.70 -37.22 -2.07
CA GLY A 388 -4.08 -36.83 -1.89
C GLY A 388 -4.38 -36.18 -0.53
N LEU A 389 -5.50 -35.44 -0.51
CA LEU A 389 -5.90 -34.58 0.61
C LEU A 389 -6.01 -35.33 1.95
N LYS A 390 -6.56 -36.55 1.97
CA LYS A 390 -6.80 -37.30 3.21
C LYS A 390 -5.51 -37.70 3.92
N ILE A 391 -4.50 -38.12 3.16
CA ILE A 391 -3.18 -38.50 3.69
C ILE A 391 -2.52 -37.27 4.31
N TRP A 392 -2.54 -36.15 3.59
CA TRP A 392 -1.99 -34.89 4.08
C TRP A 392 -2.74 -34.35 5.30
N GLN A 393 -4.08 -34.44 5.32
CA GLN A 393 -4.86 -34.08 6.50
C GLN A 393 -4.43 -34.85 7.75
N HIS A 394 -4.14 -36.14 7.61
CA HIS A 394 -3.67 -36.98 8.71
C HIS A 394 -2.24 -36.63 9.14
N ARG A 395 -1.28 -36.56 8.20
CA ARG A 395 0.12 -36.18 8.49
C ARG A 395 0.21 -34.83 9.21
N ILE A 396 -0.63 -33.88 8.82
CA ILE A 396 -0.68 -32.55 9.44
C ILE A 396 -1.26 -32.63 10.84
N ALA A 397 -2.36 -33.36 11.05
CA ALA A 397 -2.95 -33.56 12.37
C ALA A 397 -1.99 -34.29 13.34
N GLU A 398 -1.24 -35.28 12.86
CA GLU A 398 -0.19 -35.97 13.62
C GLU A 398 0.96 -35.01 13.97
N GLY A 399 1.45 -34.24 12.99
CA GLY A 399 2.49 -33.23 13.21
C GLY A 399 2.09 -32.15 14.21
N LEU A 400 0.79 -31.85 14.28
CA LEU A 400 0.17 -30.85 15.18
C LEU A 400 -0.28 -31.38 16.52
N ALA A 401 -0.25 -32.70 16.77
CA ALA A 401 -0.88 -33.32 17.92
C ALA A 401 -0.38 -32.73 19.26
N ASP A 402 0.93 -32.52 19.39
CA ASP A 402 1.55 -31.99 20.60
C ASP A 402 1.13 -30.53 20.85
N SER A 403 1.19 -29.69 19.80
CA SER A 403 0.77 -28.29 19.87
C SER A 403 -0.73 -28.17 20.16
N ALA A 404 -1.56 -29.02 19.55
CA ALA A 404 -2.99 -29.06 19.79
C ALA A 404 -3.30 -29.42 21.25
N ASN A 405 -2.67 -30.47 21.77
CA ASN A 405 -2.90 -30.91 23.15
C ASN A 405 -2.35 -29.93 24.20
N LEU A 406 -1.24 -29.24 23.91
CA LEU A 406 -0.73 -28.16 24.75
C LEU A 406 -1.72 -26.98 24.82
N TRP A 407 -2.26 -26.56 23.67
CA TRP A 407 -3.26 -25.50 23.62
C TRP A 407 -4.54 -25.89 24.36
N ARG A 408 -5.05 -27.11 24.12
CA ARG A 408 -6.26 -27.63 24.79
C ARG A 408 -6.09 -27.73 26.30
N LYS A 409 -4.92 -28.16 26.78
CA LYS A 409 -4.58 -28.16 28.21
C LYS A 409 -4.66 -26.76 28.81
N ASN A 410 -4.09 -25.75 28.14
CA ASN A 410 -4.16 -24.36 28.59
C ASN A 410 -5.59 -23.79 28.58
N ALA A 411 -6.45 -24.31 27.70
CA ALA A 411 -7.87 -23.93 27.60
C ALA A 411 -8.80 -24.77 28.50
N GLY A 412 -8.28 -25.70 29.31
CA GLY A 412 -9.11 -26.58 30.17
C GLY A 412 -9.92 -27.63 29.40
N LEU A 413 -9.53 -27.95 28.16
CA LEU A 413 -10.19 -28.92 27.29
C LEU A 413 -9.48 -30.29 27.32
N PRO A 414 -10.22 -31.42 27.17
CA PRO A 414 -9.61 -32.74 27.14
C PRO A 414 -8.74 -32.94 25.89
N PRO A 415 -7.67 -33.76 25.95
CA PRO A 415 -6.81 -34.02 24.79
C PRO A 415 -7.58 -34.64 23.63
N VAL A 416 -7.10 -34.43 22.41
CA VAL A 416 -7.70 -34.93 21.17
C VAL A 416 -6.68 -35.73 20.37
N SER A 417 -7.11 -36.86 19.81
CA SER A 417 -6.26 -37.69 18.93
C SER A 417 -6.32 -37.20 17.48
N PRO A 418 -5.23 -37.27 16.70
CA PRO A 418 -5.19 -36.83 15.30
C PRO A 418 -6.33 -37.36 14.43
N GLU A 419 -6.74 -38.61 14.61
CA GLU A 419 -7.78 -39.29 13.82
C GLU A 419 -9.13 -38.59 13.95
N LYS A 420 -9.41 -38.00 15.12
CA LYS A 420 -10.70 -37.34 15.39
C LYS A 420 -10.87 -36.00 14.70
N TRP A 421 -9.79 -35.35 14.28
CA TRP A 421 -9.85 -33.99 13.71
C TRP A 421 -9.12 -33.79 12.39
N ALA A 422 -8.31 -34.75 11.93
CA ALA A 422 -7.68 -34.71 10.61
C ALA A 422 -8.67 -34.42 9.47
N GLY A 423 -9.82 -35.11 9.43
CA GLY A 423 -10.82 -34.88 8.37
C GLY A 423 -11.49 -33.50 8.40
N LYS A 424 -11.30 -32.72 9.46
CA LYS A 424 -11.99 -31.45 9.74
C LYS A 424 -11.16 -30.23 9.37
N ILE A 425 -9.85 -30.40 9.19
CA ILE A 425 -8.98 -29.30 8.76
C ILE A 425 -9.14 -29.01 7.27
N ARG A 426 -9.23 -27.74 6.92
CA ARG A 426 -9.35 -27.28 5.54
C ARG A 426 -8.15 -26.43 5.15
N LEU A 427 -7.53 -26.75 4.03
CA LEU A 427 -6.48 -25.94 3.44
C LEU A 427 -7.06 -24.59 2.99
N GLN A 428 -6.43 -23.51 3.42
CA GLN A 428 -6.78 -22.11 3.13
C GLN A 428 -5.69 -21.41 2.32
N SER A 429 -4.42 -21.69 2.62
CA SER A 429 -3.28 -21.10 1.92
C SER A 429 -2.16 -22.10 1.66
N LEU A 430 -1.38 -21.83 0.62
CA LEU A 430 -0.13 -22.51 0.28
C LEU A 430 0.91 -21.45 -0.07
N ASP A 431 1.96 -21.36 0.72
CA ASP A 431 3.07 -20.44 0.53
C ASP A 431 4.36 -21.24 0.26
N ILE A 432 4.87 -21.16 -0.97
CA ILE A 432 6.05 -21.91 -1.39
C ILE A 432 7.26 -20.97 -1.44
N GLN A 433 8.37 -21.43 -0.90
CA GLN A 433 9.68 -20.82 -1.01
C GLN A 433 10.66 -21.84 -1.58
N THR A 434 11.46 -21.40 -2.54
CA THR A 434 12.55 -22.23 -3.08
C THR A 434 13.85 -21.46 -3.09
N GLU A 435 14.93 -22.15 -2.72
CA GLU A 435 16.30 -21.62 -2.65
C GLU A 435 17.26 -22.60 -3.30
N ASP A 436 18.29 -22.14 -4.03
CA ASP A 436 19.37 -23.05 -4.41
C ASP A 436 20.21 -23.40 -3.18
N ASN A 437 20.59 -24.66 -3.05
CA ASN A 437 21.54 -25.11 -2.06
C ASN A 437 22.98 -25.06 -2.59
N GLU A 438 23.94 -25.25 -1.68
CA GLU A 438 25.39 -25.21 -1.97
C GLU A 438 25.85 -26.24 -3.01
N ASN A 439 25.04 -27.27 -3.28
CA ASN A 439 25.32 -28.36 -4.23
C ASN A 439 24.56 -28.21 -5.57
N GLY A 440 23.86 -27.09 -5.79
CA GLY A 440 23.08 -26.84 -7.02
C GLY A 440 21.70 -27.53 -7.07
N ASN A 441 21.27 -28.19 -5.99
CA ASN A 441 19.89 -28.70 -5.84
C ASN A 441 18.99 -27.62 -5.25
N ILE A 442 17.70 -27.66 -5.59
CA ILE A 442 16.72 -26.69 -5.09
C ILE A 442 16.13 -27.20 -3.77
N ARG A 443 16.30 -26.43 -2.70
CA ARG A 443 15.59 -26.63 -1.43
C ARG A 443 14.15 -26.14 -1.60
N PHE A 444 13.19 -27.01 -1.29
CA PHE A 444 11.76 -26.71 -1.34
C PHE A 444 11.19 -26.61 0.07
N THR A 445 10.57 -25.47 0.37
CA THR A 445 9.84 -25.23 1.60
C THR A 445 8.43 -24.78 1.25
N ALA A 446 7.42 -25.42 1.82
CA ALA A 446 6.02 -25.03 1.67
C ALA A 446 5.38 -24.80 3.04
N THR A 447 4.68 -23.69 3.21
CA THR A 447 3.85 -23.43 4.39
C THR A 447 2.39 -23.62 3.99
N LEU A 448 1.72 -24.57 4.63
CA LEU A 448 0.32 -24.89 4.42
C LEU A 448 -0.51 -24.25 5.54
N GLY A 449 -1.37 -23.30 5.19
CA GLY A 449 -2.31 -22.69 6.13
C GLY A 449 -3.60 -23.48 6.19
N PHE A 450 -3.97 -23.97 7.36
CA PHE A 450 -5.20 -24.71 7.61
C PHE A 450 -6.13 -23.95 8.57
N GLN A 451 -7.42 -24.18 8.42
CA GLN A 451 -8.42 -23.75 9.38
C GLN A 451 -9.26 -24.95 9.79
N ASP A 452 -9.45 -25.11 11.10
CA ASP A 452 -10.39 -26.09 11.64
C ASP A 452 -11.78 -25.47 11.77
N ARG A 453 -12.81 -26.24 11.38
CA ARG A 453 -14.21 -25.84 11.48
C ARG A 453 -14.88 -26.22 12.79
N ASP A 454 -14.30 -27.15 13.54
CA ASP A 454 -14.95 -27.73 14.74
C ASP A 454 -14.33 -27.23 16.05
N GLY A 455 -13.45 -26.23 15.99
CA GLY A 455 -12.97 -25.49 17.17
C GLY A 455 -11.89 -26.20 18.00
N VAL A 456 -11.15 -27.18 17.44
CA VAL A 456 -9.95 -27.75 18.08
C VAL A 456 -8.93 -26.68 18.42
N PHE A 457 -8.85 -25.63 17.60
CA PHE A 457 -8.09 -24.40 17.82
C PHE A 457 -8.98 -23.15 17.79
N ASP A 458 -10.26 -23.27 18.16
CA ASP A 458 -11.20 -22.13 18.18
C ASP A 458 -11.30 -21.36 16.84
N GLY A 459 -11.18 -22.07 15.72
CA GLY A 459 -11.27 -21.49 14.37
C GLY A 459 -10.03 -20.70 13.91
N ARG A 460 -8.93 -20.72 14.68
CA ARG A 460 -7.65 -20.09 14.31
C ARG A 460 -6.97 -20.77 13.11
N LEU A 461 -6.17 -19.99 12.40
CA LEU A 461 -5.30 -20.48 11.34
C LEU A 461 -4.10 -21.22 11.93
N MET A 462 -3.75 -22.35 11.33
CA MET A 462 -2.62 -23.19 11.70
C MET A 462 -1.68 -23.31 10.51
N TYR A 463 -0.38 -23.16 10.71
CA TYR A 463 0.59 -23.15 9.63
C TYR A 463 1.56 -24.33 9.71
N ALA A 464 1.45 -25.29 8.81
CA ALA A 464 2.39 -26.40 8.73
C ALA A 464 3.52 -26.11 7.74
N VAL A 465 4.77 -26.16 8.22
CA VAL A 465 5.94 -26.06 7.36
C VAL A 465 6.32 -27.45 6.87
N VAL A 466 6.41 -27.61 5.55
CA VAL A 466 6.83 -28.80 4.84
C VAL A 466 8.17 -28.50 4.19
N GLU A 467 9.18 -29.28 4.51
CA GLU A 467 10.47 -29.21 3.82
C GLU A 467 10.72 -30.54 3.11
N ASN A 468 10.99 -30.48 1.79
CA ASN A 468 11.27 -31.65 0.96
C ASN A 468 10.25 -32.81 1.14
N GLY A 469 8.96 -32.49 1.30
CA GLY A 469 7.87 -33.47 1.45
C GLY A 469 7.59 -33.94 2.88
N ALA A 470 8.35 -33.51 3.89
CA ALA A 470 8.14 -33.86 5.30
C ALA A 470 7.67 -32.66 6.13
N VAL A 471 6.71 -32.88 7.04
CA VAL A 471 6.22 -31.85 7.98
C VAL A 471 7.25 -31.61 9.07
N LYS A 472 7.72 -30.36 9.24
CA LYS A 472 8.61 -29.94 10.33
C LYS A 472 7.83 -29.47 11.56
N LYS A 473 8.38 -29.75 12.75
CA LYS A 473 7.94 -29.22 14.05
C LYS A 473 8.85 -28.07 14.51
N PRO A 474 8.37 -27.09 15.31
CA PRO A 474 6.99 -26.88 15.77
C PRO A 474 6.20 -25.89 14.90
N ILE A 475 4.89 -26.13 14.80
CA ILE A 475 3.92 -25.23 14.17
C ILE A 475 3.42 -24.23 15.22
N ARG A 476 3.45 -22.93 14.91
CA ARG A 476 2.96 -21.87 15.78
C ARG A 476 1.52 -21.48 15.40
N PRO A 477 0.56 -21.47 16.33
CA PRO A 477 -0.68 -20.72 16.16
C PRO A 477 -0.36 -19.23 16.29
N GLU A 478 -0.98 -18.38 15.45
CA GLU A 478 -1.12 -16.95 15.76
C GLU A 478 -2.30 -16.72 16.75
#